data_AF-A0A7X6CNU7-F1
#
_entry.id   AF-A0A7X6CNU7-F1
#
_cell.length_a   1.000
_cell.length_b   1.000
_cell.length_c   1.000
_cell.angle_alpha   90.00
_cell.angle_beta   90.00
_cell.angle_gamma   90.00
#
_symmetry.space_group_name_H-M   'P 1'
#
loop_
_entity.id
_entity.type
_entity.pdbx_description
1 polymer ?
#
loop_
_entity_poly.entity_id
_entity_poly.type
_entity_poly.pdbx_seq_one_letter_code
_entity_poly.pdbx_strand_id
1 'polypeptide(L)' 'MYQSCKQVSDFSLEGEILSLIFKDGCKLKYLRISSDRGVEYLVKLCKELRESIGQNLTQGLRVQVAGEKELNFKMAK' A
#
# COMPACT_ATOMS: atom_id res chain seq x y z
N MET A 1 12.93 26.71 12.56
CA MET A 1 11.81 25.75 12.60
C MET A 1 11.84 24.97 11.29
N TYR A 2 12.19 23.69 11.31
CA TYR A 2 12.15 22.88 10.08
C TYR A 2 10.68 22.51 9.82
N GLN A 3 10.07 23.17 8.85
CA GLN A 3 8.75 22.80 8.35
C GLN A 3 8.95 21.54 7.51
N SER A 4 8.69 20.37 8.09
CA SER A 4 8.66 19.11 7.35
C SER A 4 7.46 19.19 6.40
N CYS A 5 7.69 19.65 5.17
CA CYS A 5 6.69 19.64 4.12
C CYS A 5 6.48 18.18 3.72
N LYS A 6 5.54 17.49 4.38
CA LYS A 6 5.02 16.22 3.92
C LYS A 6 4.19 16.47 2.67
N GLN A 7 4.78 16.25 1.49
CA GLN A 7 4.01 16.22 0.26
C GLN A 7 3.39 14.82 0.15
N VAL A 8 2.11 14.74 0.53
CA VAL A 8 1.25 13.61 0.21
C VAL A 8 0.72 13.84 -1.21
N SER A 9 0.92 12.86 -2.08
CA SER A 9 0.32 12.83 -3.41
C SER A 9 -0.64 11.66 -3.50
N ASP A 10 -1.73 11.84 -4.25
CA ASP A 10 -2.62 10.73 -4.59
C ASP A 10 -1.82 9.63 -5.29
N PHE A 11 -2.05 8.40 -4.85
CA PHE A 11 -1.44 7.21 -5.35
C PHE A 11 -2.52 6.22 -5.74
N SER A 12 -2.53 5.90 -7.02
CA SER A 12 -3.39 4.89 -7.60
C SER A 12 -2.51 3.78 -8.18
N LEU A 13 -2.74 2.54 -7.78
CA LEU A 13 -2.05 1.36 -8.28
C LEU A 13 -3.07 0.29 -8.64
N GLU A 14 -3.01 -0.19 -9.88
CA GLU A 14 -3.76 -1.35 -10.31
C GLU A 14 -2.83 -2.54 -10.53
N GLY A 15 -3.24 -3.71 -10.06
CA GLY A 15 -2.45 -4.92 -10.17
C GLY A 15 -3.09 -6.15 -9.51
N GLU A 16 -2.37 -7.26 -9.51
CA GLU A 16 -2.79 -8.51 -8.89
C GLU A 16 -2.12 -8.69 -7.52
N ILE A 17 -2.87 -9.17 -6.52
CA ILE A 17 -2.31 -9.52 -5.22
C ILE A 17 -1.42 -10.75 -5.36
N LEU A 18 -0.12 -10.56 -5.16
CA LEU A 18 0.84 -11.65 -5.11
C LEU A 18 0.91 -12.30 -3.74
N SER A 19 0.78 -11.53 -2.67
CA SER A 19 0.89 -12.06 -1.31
C SER A 19 0.31 -11.13 -0.26
N LEU A 20 -0.22 -11.74 0.81
CA LEU A 20 -0.82 -11.07 1.96
C LEU A 20 0.13 -11.19 3.15
N ILE A 21 0.60 -10.05 3.66
CA ILE A 21 1.56 -10.01 4.76
C ILE A 21 0.81 -9.65 6.05
N PHE A 22 0.65 -10.67 6.88
CA PHE A 22 0.03 -10.56 8.19
C PHE A 22 1.06 -10.22 9.25
N LYS A 23 0.71 -9.27 10.13
CA LYS A 23 1.45 -8.99 11.36
C LYS A 23 0.83 -9.80 12.49
N ASP A 24 1.68 -10.43 13.31
CA ASP A 24 1.26 -11.22 14.48
C ASP A 24 0.28 -12.36 14.11
N GLY A 25 0.35 -12.87 12.88
CA GLY A 25 -0.47 -13.97 12.35
C GLY A 25 -1.96 -13.66 12.14
N CYS A 26 -2.47 -12.55 12.66
CA CYS A 26 -3.91 -12.27 12.71
C CYS A 26 -4.31 -10.95 12.01
N LYS A 27 -3.37 -10.01 11.83
CA LYS A 27 -3.70 -8.68 11.29
C LYS A 27 -3.02 -8.45 9.95
N LEU A 28 -3.78 -8.49 8.86
CA LEU A 28 -3.27 -8.12 7.55
C LEU A 28 -2.72 -6.69 7.62
N LYS A 29 -1.46 -6.49 7.23
CA LYS A 29 -0.81 -5.18 7.36
C LYS A 29 -0.27 -4.66 6.04
N TYR A 30 0.25 -5.55 5.21
CA TYR A 30 0.77 -5.19 3.90
C TYR A 30 0.24 -6.14 2.82
N LEU A 31 0.15 -5.61 1.60
CA LEU A 31 -0.15 -6.34 0.39
C LEU A 31 1.04 -6.23 -0.55
N ARG A 32 1.46 -7.36 -1.11
CA ARG A 32 2.31 -7.39 -2.29
C ARG A 32 1.41 -7.44 -3.51
N ILE A 33 1.56 -6.46 -4.38
CA ILE A 33 0.76 -6.32 -5.60
C ILE A 33 1.71 -6.24 -6.79
N SER A 34 1.47 -7.07 -7.80
CA SER A 34 2.14 -6.97 -9.09
C SER A 34 1.33 -6.08 -10.01
N SER A 35 1.91 -4.99 -10.49
CA SER A 35 1.29 -4.20 -11.55
C SER A 35 1.39 -4.92 -12.89
N ASP A 36 0.54 -4.53 -13.84
CA ASP A 36 0.51 -5.07 -15.22
C ASP A 36 1.87 -4.95 -15.93
N ARG A 37 2.70 -3.97 -15.52
CA ARG A 37 4.07 -3.78 -16.01
C ARG A 37 5.10 -4.74 -15.39
N GLY A 38 4.69 -5.69 -14.55
CA GLY A 38 5.57 -6.62 -13.82
C GLY A 38 6.31 -5.98 -12.65
N VAL A 39 5.88 -4.80 -12.18
CA VAL A 39 6.49 -4.11 -11.03
C VAL A 39 5.75 -4.52 -9.76
N GLU A 40 6.50 -5.00 -8.77
CA GLU A 40 5.96 -5.35 -7.46
C GLU A 40 5.93 -4.14 -6.52
N TYR A 41 4.79 -3.94 -5.87
CA TYR A 41 4.58 -2.89 -4.89
C TYR A 41 4.21 -3.49 -3.53
N LEU A 42 4.80 -2.94 -2.48
CA LEU A 42 4.43 -3.23 -1.11
C LEU A 42 3.52 -2.12 -0.59
N VAL A 43 2.22 -2.40 -0.53
CA VAL A 43 1.20 -1.45 -0.08
C VAL A 43 0.89 -1.71 1.39
N LYS A 44 0.93 -0.66 2.22
CA LYS A 44 0.50 -0.73 3.62
C LYS A 44 -0.98 -0.40 3.71
N LEU A 45 -1.77 -1.31 4.28
CA LEU A 45 -3.21 -1.06 4.48
C LEU A 45 -3.44 -0.10 5.66
N CYS A 46 -4.39 0.82 5.51
CA CYS A 46 -4.90 1.65 6.61
C CYS A 46 -5.64 0.79 7.64
N LYS A 47 -5.68 1.24 8.91
CA LYS A 47 -6.22 0.43 10.02
C LYS A 47 -7.67 -0.01 9.76
N GLU A 48 -8.51 0.90 9.27
CA GLU A 48 -9.93 0.67 8.99
C GLU A 48 -10.16 -0.36 7.88
N LEU A 49 -9.37 -0.30 6.80
CA LEU A 49 -9.44 -1.26 5.68
C LEU A 49 -9.08 -2.69 6.10
N ARG A 50 -8.22 -2.86 7.11
CA ARG A 50 -7.81 -4.21 7.56
C ARG A 50 -8.97 -5.01 8.13
N GLU A 51 -9.88 -4.35 8.84
CA GLU A 51 -11.02 -5.00 9.48
C GLU A 51 -12.13 -5.29 8.48
N SER A 52 -12.36 -4.38 7.53
CA SER A 52 -13.41 -4.52 6.53
C SER A 52 -13.04 -5.44 5.37
N ILE A 53 -11.82 -5.30 4.82
CA ILE A 53 -11.46 -5.94 3.54
C ILE A 53 -10.51 -7.13 3.73
N GLY A 54 -9.86 -7.25 4.90
CA GLY A 54 -8.84 -8.26 5.15
C GLY A 54 -9.30 -9.71 4.91
N GLN A 55 -10.60 -9.99 5.10
CA GLN A 55 -11.20 -11.30 4.85
C GLN A 55 -11.50 -11.58 3.37
N ASN A 56 -11.60 -10.54 2.54
CA ASN A 56 -11.97 -10.64 1.12
C ASN A 56 -10.75 -10.58 0.18
N LEU A 57 -9.57 -10.29 0.70
CA LEU A 57 -8.36 -10.22 -0.11
C LEU A 57 -7.69 -11.59 -0.20
N THR A 58 -7.54 -12.08 -1.42
CA THR A 58 -6.89 -13.37 -1.71
C THR A 58 -5.79 -13.17 -2.74
N GLN A 59 -4.75 -14.00 -2.70
CA GLN A 59 -3.73 -14.04 -3.74
C GLN A 59 -4.37 -14.36 -5.11
N GLY A 60 -3.92 -13.70 -6.18
CA GLY A 60 -4.49 -13.80 -7.53
C GLY A 60 -5.66 -12.85 -7.79
N LEU A 61 -6.11 -12.09 -6.78
CA LEU A 61 -7.19 -11.14 -6.95
C LEU A 61 -6.66 -9.83 -7.55
N ARG A 62 -7.27 -9.38 -8.65
CA ARG A 62 -6.94 -8.10 -9.28
C ARG A 62 -7.60 -6.97 -8.51
N VAL A 63 -6.80 -6.04 -8.00
CA VAL A 63 -7.23 -4.94 -7.15
C VAL A 63 -6.75 -3.60 -7.68
N GLN A 64 -7.55 -2.57 -7.43
CA GLN A 64 -7.16 -1.18 -7.55
C GLN A 64 -6.98 -0.62 -6.14
N VAL A 65 -5.76 -0.17 -5.84
CA VAL A 65 -5.39 0.52 -4.61
C VAL A 65 -5.37 2.01 -4.88
N ALA A 66 -6.19 2.75 -4.15
CA ALA A 66 -6.11 4.21 -4.06
C ALA A 66 -5.67 4.59 -2.65
N GLY A 67 -4.81 5.60 -2.53
CA GLY A 67 -4.33 6.09 -1.24
C GLY A 67 -3.34 7.23 -1.40
N GLU A 68 -2.58 7.50 -0.35
CA GLU A 68 -1.60 8.58 -0.35
C GLU A 68 -0.18 8.00 -0.35
N LYS A 69 0.69 8.56 -1.19
CA LYS A 69 2.13 8.30 -1.14
C LYS A 69 2.81 9.50 -0.49
N GLU A 70 3.41 9.26 0.67
CA GLU A 70 4.31 10.23 1.31
C GLU A 70 5.62 10.28 0.50
N LEU A 71 5.83 11.38 -0.23
CA LEU A 71 7.12 11.68 -0.84
C LEU A 71 7.96 12.45 0.17
N ASN A 72 8.92 11.75 0.78
CA ASN A 72 9.86 12.39 1.69
C ASN A 72 10.96 13.07 0.86
N PHE A 73 10.68 14.29 0.38
CA PHE A 73 11.70 15.13 -0.26
C PHE A 73 12.77 15.46 0.79
N LYS A 74 13.90 14.74 0.74
CA LYS A 74 15.13 15.29 1.29
C LYS A 74 15.58 16.37 0.32
N MET A 75 15.29 17.65 0.63
CA MET A 75 16.04 18.75 0.04
C MET A 75 17.50 18.58 0.48
N ALA A 76 18.32 17.98 -0.38
CA ALA A 76 19.76 18.06 -0.28
C ALA A 76 20.14 19.51 -0.65
N LYS A 77 20.78 20.21 0.28
CA LYS A 77 21.46 21.48 0.03
C LYS A 77 22.94 21.20 -0.15
#